data_AF-A0A3D3B0A9-F1
#
_entry.id   AF-A0A3D3B0A9-F1
#
_cell.length_a   1.000
_cell.length_b   1.000
_cell.length_c   1.000
_cell.angle_alpha   90.00
_cell.angle_beta   90.00
_cell.angle_gamma   90.00
#
_symmetry.space_group_name_H-M   'P 1'
#
loop_
_entity.id
_entity.type
_entity.pdbx_description
1 polymer ?
#
loop_
_entity_poly.entity_id
_entity_poly.type
_entity_poly.pdbx_seq_one_letter_code
_entity_poly.pdbx_strand_id
1 'polypeptide(L)'
;MARPVAGRPRRIAFAQHLVIMARSPVAGLVKRRLGREIGDVAAIRFYRSCLSHTVLRLASDPRWRAVLAVTPDKDVAARFWPSPRKVGRLPQGSGDLGRRMQRLFERLPPGPAIIVGSDVPAIRPGHIAEAFRVLARGDAVLGPVPDGAYWLIGLRRSPNVL
;
A
#
# COMPACT_ATOMS: atom_id res chain seq x y z
N MET A 1 49.53 -20.31 -4.57
CA MET A 1 48.55 -19.96 -3.51
C MET A 1 47.39 -19.20 -4.14
N ALA A 2 46.23 -19.84 -4.28
CA ALA A 2 45.04 -19.19 -4.82
C ALA A 2 44.33 -18.39 -3.72
N ARG A 3 44.05 -17.11 -3.96
CA ARG A 3 43.26 -16.25 -3.07
C ARG A 3 41.81 -16.76 -3.03
N PRO A 4 41.16 -16.88 -1.86
CA PRO A 4 39.75 -17.20 -1.81
C PRO A 4 38.96 -16.04 -2.42
N VAL A 5 38.15 -16.33 -3.44
CA VAL A 5 37.16 -15.39 -3.96
C VAL A 5 36.09 -15.26 -2.86
N ALA A 6 36.06 -14.10 -2.19
CA ALA A 6 35.02 -13.79 -1.22
C ALA A 6 33.65 -13.89 -1.92
N GLY A 7 32.88 -14.93 -1.56
CA GLY A 7 31.53 -15.11 -2.07
C GLY A 7 30.68 -13.89 -1.70
N ARG A 8 29.98 -13.30 -2.69
CA ARG A 8 29.00 -12.25 -2.44
C ARG A 8 28.07 -12.69 -1.29
N PRO A 9 27.85 -11.87 -0.25
CA PRO A 9 26.98 -12.25 0.85
C PRO A 9 25.60 -12.64 0.30
N ARG A 10 25.13 -13.84 0.69
CA ARG A 10 23.77 -14.30 0.37
C ARG A 10 22.80 -13.32 1.01
N ARG A 11 22.23 -12.39 0.22
CA ARG A 11 21.13 -11.53 0.68
C ARG A 11 19.98 -12.44 1.09
N ILE A 12 19.62 -12.42 2.37
CA ILE A 12 18.38 -13.01 2.85
C ILE A 12 17.24 -12.35 2.06
N ALA A 13 16.45 -13.15 1.35
CA ALA A 13 15.31 -12.65 0.59
C ALA A 13 14.15 -12.36 1.54
N PHE A 14 13.98 -11.08 1.89
CA PHE A 14 12.82 -10.64 2.66
C PHE A 14 11.54 -10.67 1.82
N ALA A 15 10.40 -10.89 2.46
CA ALA A 15 9.11 -10.82 1.80
C ALA A 15 8.80 -9.39 1.34
N GLN A 16 8.13 -9.27 0.19
CA GLN A 16 7.60 -8.01 -0.32
C GLN A 16 6.27 -7.70 0.37
N HIS A 17 6.08 -6.49 0.85
CA HIS A 17 4.89 -6.06 1.58
C HIS A 17 4.14 -4.96 0.83
N LEU A 18 2.85 -5.17 0.56
CA LEU A 18 1.98 -4.15 -0.03
C LEU A 18 0.96 -3.69 1.00
N VAL A 19 0.90 -2.39 1.25
CA VAL A 19 -0.13 -1.76 2.08
C VAL A 19 -1.07 -0.98 1.17
N ILE A 20 -2.36 -1.27 1.27
CA ILE A 20 -3.41 -0.48 0.61
C ILE A 20 -4.07 0.36 1.69
N MET A 21 -3.91 1.67 1.64
CA MET A 21 -4.58 2.59 2.57
C MET A 21 -5.99 2.90 2.07
N ALA A 22 -6.98 2.65 2.93
CA ALA A 22 -8.38 2.90 2.64
C ALA A 22 -9.08 3.66 3.78
N ARG A 23 -10.14 4.39 3.44
CA ARG A 23 -11.02 5.06 4.39
C ARG A 23 -12.40 4.43 4.33
N SER A 24 -13.10 4.37 5.46
CA SER A 24 -14.43 3.75 5.48
C SER A 24 -15.36 4.42 4.48
N PRO A 25 -16.06 3.63 3.64
CA PRO A 25 -16.91 4.13 2.59
C PRO A 25 -18.25 4.63 3.17
N VAL A 26 -18.20 5.80 3.82
CA VAL A 26 -19.37 6.49 4.37
C VAL A 26 -19.69 7.70 3.50
N ALA A 27 -20.92 7.79 2.99
CA ALA A 27 -21.39 8.92 2.20
C ALA A 27 -21.18 10.25 2.96
N GLY A 28 -20.81 11.32 2.25
CA GLY A 28 -20.48 12.62 2.85
C GLY A 28 -19.13 12.69 3.58
N LEU A 29 -18.48 11.56 3.91
CA LEU A 29 -17.18 11.56 4.61
C LEU A 29 -15.98 11.28 3.70
N VAL A 30 -16.21 10.63 2.56
CA VAL A 30 -15.19 10.35 1.54
C VAL A 30 -15.56 11.05 0.23
N LYS A 31 -14.54 11.33 -0.59
CA LYS A 31 -14.71 11.95 -1.91
C LYS A 31 -15.57 13.22 -1.90
N ARG A 32 -15.52 14.01 -0.82
CA ARG A 32 -16.33 15.24 -0.63
C ARG A 32 -16.22 16.24 -1.78
N ARG A 33 -15.03 16.39 -2.38
CA ARG A 33 -14.84 17.25 -3.57
C ARG A 33 -15.69 16.76 -4.75
N LEU A 34 -15.58 15.47 -5.07
CA LEU A 34 -16.39 14.82 -6.09
C LEU A 34 -17.89 14.83 -5.73
N GLY A 35 -18.23 14.61 -4.46
CA GLY A 35 -19.61 14.65 -3.98
C GLY A 35 -20.30 16.00 -4.18
N ARG A 36 -19.55 17.12 -4.12
CA ARG A 36 -20.08 18.45 -4.48
C ARG A 36 -20.45 18.60 -5.95
N GLU A 37 -19.84 17.80 -6.83
CA GLU A 37 -20.06 17.87 -8.28
C GLU A 37 -21.12 16.87 -8.75
N ILE A 38 -21.14 15.65 -8.20
CA ILE A 38 -22.00 14.54 -8.68
C ILE A 38 -22.98 14.00 -7.63
N GLY A 39 -23.01 14.59 -6.43
CA GLY A 39 -23.81 14.12 -5.30
C GLY A 39 -23.14 13.00 -4.50
N ASP A 40 -23.43 12.96 -3.19
CA ASP A 40 -22.79 12.02 -2.25
C ASP A 40 -23.05 10.55 -2.59
N VAL A 41 -24.23 10.22 -3.13
CA VAL A 41 -24.59 8.84 -3.53
C VAL A 41 -23.75 8.35 -4.71
N ALA A 42 -23.54 9.19 -5.72
CA ALA A 42 -22.72 8.83 -6.87
C ALA A 42 -21.23 8.77 -6.48
N ALA A 43 -20.77 9.73 -5.67
CA ALA A 43 -19.40 9.77 -5.17
C ALA A 43 -19.05 8.55 -4.32
N ILE A 44 -19.96 8.11 -3.43
CA ILE A 44 -19.71 6.92 -2.62
C ILE A 44 -19.74 5.63 -3.45
N ARG A 45 -20.64 5.55 -4.45
CA ARG A 45 -20.67 4.41 -5.39
C ARG A 45 -19.36 4.31 -6.15
N PHE A 46 -18.87 5.42 -6.69
CA PHE A 46 -17.57 5.50 -7.35
C PHE A 46 -16.43 5.06 -6.43
N TYR A 47 -16.39 5.58 -5.19
CA TYR A 47 -15.37 5.22 -4.23
C TYR A 47 -15.37 3.73 -3.89
N ARG A 48 -16.55 3.15 -3.63
CA ARG A 48 -16.69 1.71 -3.34
C ARG A 48 -16.21 0.85 -4.50
N SER A 49 -16.52 1.23 -5.73
CA SER A 49 -16.03 0.51 -6.92
C SER A 49 -14.50 0.58 -7.02
N CYS A 50 -13.90 1.76 -6.84
CA CYS A 50 -12.44 1.92 -6.87
C CYS A 50 -11.75 1.13 -5.76
N LEU A 51 -12.28 1.21 -4.53
CA LEU A 51 -11.78 0.49 -3.36
C LEU A 51 -11.81 -1.02 -3.59
N SER A 52 -12.97 -1.57 -3.96
CA SER A 52 -13.12 -3.00 -4.22
C SER A 52 -12.21 -3.47 -5.34
N HIS A 53 -12.17 -2.73 -6.44
CA HIS A 53 -11.36 -3.08 -7.58
C HIS A 53 -9.86 -3.09 -7.25
N THR A 54 -9.37 -2.04 -6.58
CA THR A 54 -7.97 -1.91 -6.17
C THR A 54 -7.58 -3.03 -5.21
N VAL A 55 -8.38 -3.26 -4.16
CA VAL A 55 -8.08 -4.27 -3.14
C VAL A 55 -8.13 -5.67 -3.73
N LEU A 56 -9.19 -6.04 -4.46
CA LEU A 56 -9.31 -7.37 -5.03
C LEU A 56 -8.19 -7.67 -6.05
N ARG A 57 -7.83 -6.69 -6.87
CA ARG A 57 -6.80 -6.83 -7.89
C ARG A 57 -5.40 -6.94 -7.31
N LEU A 58 -5.04 -6.05 -6.38
CA LEU A 58 -3.68 -5.98 -5.87
C LEU A 58 -3.42 -6.98 -4.75
N ALA A 59 -4.42 -7.22 -3.89
CA ALA A 59 -4.21 -8.03 -2.70
C ALA A 59 -4.31 -9.54 -2.97
N SER A 60 -4.74 -9.94 -4.17
CA SER A 60 -4.76 -11.34 -4.62
C SER A 60 -3.47 -11.78 -5.31
N ASP A 61 -2.54 -10.87 -5.56
CA ASP A 61 -1.29 -11.20 -6.26
C ASP A 61 -0.28 -11.89 -5.32
N PRO A 62 0.23 -13.08 -5.68
CA PRO A 62 1.09 -13.86 -4.79
C PRO A 62 2.52 -13.31 -4.64
N ARG A 63 2.93 -12.31 -5.43
CA ARG A 63 4.30 -11.75 -5.38
C ARG A 63 4.59 -10.98 -4.10
N TRP A 64 3.57 -10.56 -3.37
CA TRP A 64 3.70 -9.80 -2.12
C TRP A 64 2.66 -10.22 -1.08
N ARG A 65 2.94 -9.88 0.17
CA ARG A 65 2.00 -9.97 1.29
C ARG A 65 1.23 -8.67 1.38
N ALA A 66 -0.05 -8.70 1.03
CA ALA A 66 -0.92 -7.54 1.08
C ALA A 66 -1.58 -7.36 2.45
N VAL A 67 -1.72 -6.10 2.87
CA VAL A 67 -2.50 -5.69 4.04
C VAL A 67 -3.34 -4.46 3.71
N LEU A 68 -4.57 -4.43 4.22
CA LEU A 68 -5.47 -3.29 4.08
C LEU A 68 -5.38 -2.44 5.36
N ALA A 69 -4.82 -1.23 5.23
CA ALA A 69 -4.69 -0.28 6.32
C ALA A 69 -5.89 0.69 6.31
N VAL A 70 -6.73 0.64 7.34
CA VAL A 70 -8.02 1.33 7.33
C VAL A 70 -8.12 2.48 8.31
N THR A 71 -8.99 3.45 7.99
CA THR A 71 -9.37 4.53 8.90
C THR A 71 -10.88 4.80 8.80
N PRO A 72 -11.60 5.08 9.90
CA PRO A 72 -11.11 5.10 11.28
C PRO A 72 -10.78 3.71 11.83
N ASP A 73 -9.96 3.67 12.88
CA ASP A 73 -9.43 2.43 13.47
C ASP A 73 -10.53 1.50 13.99
N LYS A 74 -11.67 2.06 14.45
CA LYS A 74 -12.83 1.27 14.89
C LYS A 74 -13.42 0.38 13.78
N ASP A 75 -13.16 0.70 12.52
CA ASP A 75 -13.71 -0.03 11.39
C ASP A 75 -12.80 -1.17 10.92
N VAL A 76 -11.68 -1.47 11.58
CA VAL A 76 -10.76 -2.57 11.21
C VAL A 76 -11.48 -3.92 11.06
N ALA A 77 -12.47 -4.21 11.91
CA ALA A 77 -13.24 -5.45 11.85
C ALA A 77 -14.49 -5.38 10.97
N ALA A 78 -14.79 -4.23 10.34
CA ALA A 78 -16.03 -4.04 9.60
C ALA A 78 -16.15 -4.98 8.39
N ARG A 79 -17.35 -5.50 8.15
CA ARG A 79 -17.61 -6.51 7.10
C ARG A 79 -17.68 -5.95 5.68
N PHE A 80 -17.81 -4.63 5.52
CA PHE A 80 -17.93 -3.99 4.21
C PHE A 80 -16.58 -3.89 3.46
N TRP A 81 -15.46 -4.21 4.11
CA TRP A 81 -14.16 -4.18 3.45
C TRP A 81 -14.06 -5.29 2.40
N PRO A 82 -13.56 -4.98 1.18
CA PRO A 82 -13.23 -6.01 0.23
C PRO A 82 -12.18 -6.94 0.84
N SER A 83 -12.44 -8.24 0.83
CA SER A 83 -11.57 -9.22 1.49
C SER A 83 -11.34 -10.39 0.56
N PRO A 84 -10.32 -10.33 -0.33
CA PRO A 84 -9.83 -11.55 -0.94
C PRO A 84 -9.25 -12.44 0.17
N ARG A 85 -9.29 -13.77 -0.04
CA ARG A 85 -8.81 -14.73 0.96
C ARG A 85 -7.38 -14.35 1.38
N LYS A 86 -7.12 -14.27 2.70
CA LYS A 86 -5.79 -14.04 3.33
C LYS A 86 -5.30 -12.58 3.47
N VAL A 87 -6.10 -11.57 3.19
CA VAL A 87 -5.67 -10.16 3.43
C VAL A 87 -5.97 -9.74 4.87
N GLY A 88 -4.90 -9.46 5.62
CA GLY A 88 -5.01 -8.86 6.95
C GLY A 88 -5.52 -7.41 6.88
N ARG A 89 -6.15 -6.96 7.96
CA ARG A 89 -6.52 -5.55 8.15
C ARG A 89 -5.83 -4.99 9.38
N LEU A 90 -5.43 -3.72 9.31
CA LEU A 90 -4.85 -3.02 10.46
C LEU A 90 -5.27 -1.54 10.49
N PRO A 91 -5.25 -0.90 11.66
CA PRO A 91 -5.58 0.52 11.77
C PRO A 91 -4.44 1.41 11.24
N GLN A 92 -4.79 2.52 10.58
CA GLN A 92 -3.81 3.56 10.20
C GLN A 92 -3.32 4.35 11.42
N GLY A 93 -4.13 4.49 12.47
CA GLY A 93 -3.83 5.33 13.61
C GLY A 93 -4.19 6.81 13.38
N SER A 94 -3.93 7.61 14.42
CA SER A 94 -4.14 9.06 14.42
C SER A 94 -2.96 9.82 13.81
N GLY A 95 -3.15 11.12 13.59
CA GLY A 95 -2.18 12.03 12.99
C GLY A 95 -2.47 12.34 11.52
N ASP A 96 -1.56 13.11 10.92
CA ASP A 96 -1.55 13.39 9.48
C ASP A 96 -1.21 12.15 8.64
N LEU A 97 -1.28 12.29 7.31
CA LEU A 97 -1.01 11.20 6.38
C LEU A 97 0.42 10.65 6.53
N GLY A 98 1.42 11.53 6.71
CA GLY A 98 2.83 11.17 6.88
C GLY A 98 3.03 10.27 8.10
N ARG A 99 2.51 10.69 9.26
CA ARG A 99 2.57 9.90 10.50
C ARG A 99 1.88 8.55 10.37
N ARG A 100 0.76 8.48 9.66
CA ARG A 100 0.08 7.21 9.38
C ARG A 100 0.96 6.31 8.52
N MET A 101 1.52 6.81 7.41
CA MET A 101 2.40 6.02 6.53
C MET A 101 3.66 5.54 7.25
N GLN A 102 4.31 6.41 8.04
CA GLN A 102 5.46 6.03 8.85
C GLN A 102 5.13 4.87 9.79
N ARG A 103 4.02 4.98 10.52
CA ARG A 103 3.55 3.91 11.42
C ARG A 103 3.29 2.60 10.69
N LEU A 104 2.78 2.66 9.46
CA LEU A 104 2.55 1.48 8.64
C LEU A 104 3.88 0.82 8.25
N PHE A 105 4.89 1.60 7.86
CA PHE A 105 6.22 1.07 7.63
C PHE A 105 6.83 0.47 8.89
N GLU A 106 6.68 1.07 10.06
CA GLU A 106 7.24 0.54 11.32
C GLU A 106 6.59 -0.78 11.75
N ARG A 107 5.29 -0.96 11.48
CA ARG A 107 4.53 -2.16 11.90
C ARG A 107 4.77 -3.40 11.04
N LEU A 108 5.25 -3.24 9.81
CA LEU A 108 5.47 -4.37 8.92
C LEU A 108 6.70 -5.19 9.33
N PRO A 109 6.75 -6.50 9.04
CA PRO A 109 7.99 -7.27 9.16
C PRO A 109 9.12 -6.67 8.30
N PRO A 110 10.40 -6.99 8.59
CA PRO A 110 11.52 -6.57 7.74
C PRO A 110 11.32 -6.99 6.28
N GLY A 111 11.69 -6.11 5.36
CA GLY A 111 11.54 -6.31 3.93
C GLY A 111 10.92 -5.14 3.18
N PRO A 112 11.12 -5.10 1.85
CA PRO A 112 10.66 -4.01 1.00
C PRO A 112 9.15 -3.84 1.13
N ALA A 113 8.73 -2.61 1.37
CA ALA A 113 7.33 -2.26 1.58
C ALA A 113 6.90 -1.16 0.62
N ILE A 114 5.69 -1.27 0.10
CA ILE A 114 5.03 -0.29 -0.75
C ILE A 114 3.69 0.08 -0.11
N ILE A 115 3.37 1.37 -0.10
CA ILE A 115 2.08 1.92 0.31
C ILE A 115 1.42 2.58 -0.90
N VAL A 116 0.14 2.27 -1.12
CA VAL A 116 -0.71 2.90 -2.14
C VAL A 116 -2.06 3.31 -1.56
N GLY A 117 -2.72 4.28 -2.20
CA GLY A 117 -4.12 4.60 -1.93
C GLY A 117 -5.09 3.58 -2.55
N SER A 118 -6.30 3.49 -1.99
CA SER A 118 -7.35 2.59 -2.48
C SER A 118 -8.16 3.13 -3.67
N ASP A 119 -7.89 4.35 -4.11
CA ASP A 119 -8.69 5.12 -5.06
C ASP A 119 -7.95 5.46 -6.36
N VAL A 120 -7.06 4.55 -6.79
CA VAL A 120 -6.26 4.66 -8.01
C VAL A 120 -6.77 3.65 -9.05
N PRO A 121 -7.88 3.90 -9.77
CA PRO A 121 -8.56 2.89 -10.59
C PRO A 121 -7.69 2.27 -11.69
N ALA A 122 -6.72 3.04 -12.22
CA ALA A 122 -5.80 2.60 -13.26
C ALA A 122 -4.65 1.71 -12.75
N ILE A 123 -4.52 1.53 -11.42
CA ILE A 123 -3.43 0.73 -10.85
C ILE A 123 -3.56 -0.75 -11.25
N ARG A 124 -2.40 -1.34 -11.58
CA ARG A 124 -2.28 -2.73 -12.01
C ARG A 124 -1.18 -3.42 -11.19
N PRO A 125 -1.26 -4.75 -11.00
CA PRO A 125 -0.21 -5.49 -10.31
C PRO A 125 1.18 -5.32 -10.96
N GLY A 126 1.23 -5.12 -12.27
CA GLY A 126 2.48 -4.79 -12.98
C GLY A 126 3.17 -3.52 -12.48
N HIS A 127 2.40 -2.49 -12.10
CA HIS A 127 2.98 -1.25 -11.55
C HIS A 127 3.61 -1.48 -10.18
N ILE A 128 2.97 -2.30 -9.33
CA ILE A 128 3.51 -2.66 -8.01
C ILE A 128 4.78 -3.50 -8.15
N ALA A 129 4.76 -4.48 -9.06
CA ALA A 129 5.91 -5.33 -9.33
C ALA A 129 7.12 -4.52 -9.83
N GLU A 130 6.89 -3.58 -10.74
CA GLU A 130 7.96 -2.70 -11.21
C GLU A 130 8.49 -1.81 -10.08
N ALA A 131 7.61 -1.26 -9.24
CA ALA A 131 8.03 -0.47 -8.09
C ALA A 131 8.92 -1.28 -7.12
N PHE A 132 8.60 -2.55 -6.85
CA PHE A 132 9.49 -3.42 -6.07
C PHE A 132 10.82 -3.69 -6.78
N ARG A 133 10.81 -3.84 -8.11
CA ARG A 133 12.01 -4.07 -8.92
C ARG A 133 12.95 -2.85 -8.89
N VAL A 134 12.39 -1.64 -8.93
CA VAL A 134 13.12 -0.38 -8.73
C VAL A 134 13.67 -0.29 -7.30
N LEU A 135 12.84 -0.62 -6.31
CA LEU A 135 13.21 -0.60 -4.89
C LEU A 135 14.31 -1.62 -4.52
N ALA A 136 14.48 -2.68 -5.31
CA ALA A 136 15.60 -3.59 -5.16
C ALA A 136 16.96 -2.93 -5.46
N ARG A 137 16.96 -1.79 -6.18
CA ARG A 137 18.13 -1.04 -6.64
C ARG A 137 18.30 0.33 -5.96
N GLY A 138 17.23 0.92 -5.42
CA GLY A 138 17.28 2.17 -4.61
C GLY A 138 16.70 2.01 -3.20
N ASP A 139 16.81 3.04 -2.36
CA ASP A 139 16.29 2.98 -0.99
C ASP A 139 14.81 3.34 -0.88
N ALA A 140 14.32 4.16 -1.81
CA ALA A 140 12.95 4.59 -1.92
C ALA A 140 12.46 4.58 -3.38
N VAL A 141 11.14 4.48 -3.56
CA VAL A 141 10.46 4.65 -4.85
C VAL A 141 9.20 5.48 -4.65
N LEU A 142 8.92 6.36 -5.61
CA LEU A 142 7.69 7.15 -5.67
C LEU A 142 6.98 6.88 -7.00
N GLY A 143 5.65 6.79 -6.97
CA GLY A 143 4.80 6.84 -8.16
C GLY A 143 4.26 8.26 -8.31
N PRO A 144 4.88 9.14 -9.11
CA PRO A 144 4.49 10.54 -9.20
C PRO A 144 3.18 10.73 -9.97
N VAL A 145 2.49 11.82 -9.65
CA VAL A 145 1.37 12.41 -10.39
C VAL A 145 1.82 13.78 -10.90
N PRO A 146 1.33 14.29 -12.05
CA PRO A 146 1.81 15.55 -12.63
C PRO A 146 1.73 16.79 -11.72
N ASP A 147 0.88 16.76 -10.70
CA ASP A 147 0.67 17.84 -9.73
C ASP A 147 1.66 17.82 -8.55
N GLY A 148 2.68 16.97 -8.60
CA GLY A 148 3.69 16.82 -7.54
C GLY A 148 3.23 15.93 -6.38
N ALA A 149 1.99 15.43 -6.41
CA ALA A 149 1.57 14.36 -5.51
C ALA A 149 2.15 13.00 -5.95
N TYR A 150 1.96 11.98 -5.14
CA TYR A 150 2.30 10.60 -5.47
C TYR A 150 1.15 9.66 -5.13
N TRP A 151 0.98 8.63 -5.97
CA TRP A 151 -0.01 7.56 -5.76
C TRP A 151 0.61 6.32 -5.10
N LEU A 152 1.95 6.28 -5.00
CA LEU A 152 2.73 5.19 -4.43
C LEU A 152 3.97 5.73 -3.72
N ILE A 153 4.29 5.16 -2.56
CA ILE A 153 5.59 5.31 -1.89
C ILE A 153 6.09 3.93 -1.45
N GLY A 154 7.38 3.65 -1.61
CA GLY A 154 7.98 2.42 -1.12
C GLY A 154 9.36 2.61 -0.52
N LEU A 155 9.70 1.76 0.44
CA LEU A 155 10.97 1.77 1.19
C LEU A 155 11.55 0.35 1.26
N ARG A 156 12.86 0.21 1.02
CA ARG A 156 13.54 -1.10 0.96
C ARG A 156 13.52 -1.86 2.29
N ARG A 157 13.60 -1.16 3.42
CA ARG A 157 13.51 -1.68 4.79
C ARG A 157 14.27 -3.00 5.02
N SER A 158 15.57 -3.00 4.76
CA SER A 158 16.46 -4.09 5.15
C SER A 158 17.08 -3.79 6.52
N PRO A 159 17.16 -4.77 7.45
CA PRO A 159 17.99 -4.62 8.64
C PRO A 159 19.44 -4.42 8.20
N ASN A 160 20.09 -3.39 8.72
CA ASN A 160 21.55 -3.33 8.69
C ASN A 160 22.04 -4.30 9.76
N VAL A 161 22.53 -5.47 9.35
CA VAL A 161 23.31 -6.33 10.25
C VAL A 161 24.70 -5.69 10.26
N LEU A 162 25.00 -4.94 11.33
CA LEU A 162 26.36 -4.48 11.63
C LEU A 162 27.26 -5.68 11.91
#